data_AF-A0A7X7V548-F1
#
_entry.id   AF-A0A7X7V548-F1
#
_cell.length_a   1.000
_cell.length_b   1.000
_cell.length_c   1.000
_cell.angle_alpha   90.00
_cell.angle_beta   90.00
_cell.angle_gamma   90.00
#
_symmetry.space_group_name_H-M   'P 1'
#
loop_
_entity.id
_entity.type
_entity.pdbx_description
1 polymer ?
#
loop_
_entity_poly.entity_id
_entity_poly.type
_entity_poly.pdbx_seq_one_letter_code
_entity_poly.pdbx_strand_id
1 'polypeptide(L)' 'MTSELLQEAVDLVRAARALYQADAQASALLVDLENRLQEPLRVAIAGIVKAGKSTLLNALLGEQIAPTDAGECTR' A
#
# COMPACT_ATOMS: atom_id res chain seq x y z
N MET A 1 -1.60 -7.20 -14.75
CA MET A 1 -2.63 -7.62 -13.77
C MET A 1 -2.76 -6.69 -12.58
N THR A 2 -1.82 -6.59 -11.63
CA THR A 2 -1.98 -5.70 -10.45
C THR A 2 -1.99 -4.21 -10.81
N SER A 3 -1.17 -3.80 -11.77
CA SER A 3 -1.16 -2.43 -12.30
C SER A 3 -2.45 -2.07 -13.05
N GLU A 4 -3.07 -3.04 -13.73
CA GLU A 4 -4.35 -2.85 -14.46
C GLU A 4 -5.50 -2.64 -13.47
N LEU A 5 -5.60 -3.47 -12.44
CA LEU A 5 -6.62 -3.32 -11.39
C LEU A 5 -6.49 -1.98 -10.65
N LEU A 6 -5.25 -1.55 -10.35
CA LEU A 6 -5.02 -0.26 -9.72
C LEU A 6 -5.49 0.89 -10.63
N GLN A 7 -5.21 0.79 -11.92
CA GLN A 7 -5.64 1.79 -12.89
C GLN A 7 -7.17 1.83 -12.99
N GLU A 8 -7.84 0.69 -13.06
CA GLU A 8 -9.31 0.60 -13.05
C GLU A 8 -9.92 1.23 -11.80
N ALA A 9 -9.32 0.99 -10.62
CA ALA A 9 -9.78 1.59 -9.38
C ALA A 9 -9.62 3.13 -9.37
N VAL A 10 -8.48 3.63 -9.87
CA VAL A 10 -8.24 5.08 -10.02
C VAL A 10 -9.28 5.70 -10.96
N ASP A 11 -9.54 5.06 -12.10
CA ASP A 11 -10.50 5.56 -13.09
C ASP A 11 -11.93 5.55 -12.54
N LEU A 12 -12.31 4.52 -11.77
CA LEU A 12 -13.59 4.45 -11.08
C LEU A 12 -13.76 5.59 -10.06
N VAL A 13 -12.75 5.85 -9.23
CA VAL A 13 -12.81 6.94 -8.23
C VAL A 13 -12.92 8.31 -8.91
N ARG A 14 -12.19 8.52 -10.02
CA ARG A 14 -12.30 9.75 -10.81
C ARG A 14 -13.69 9.94 -11.41
N ALA A 15 -14.26 8.88 -11.98
CA ALA A 15 -15.62 8.92 -12.51
C ALA A 15 -16.65 9.23 -11.42
N ALA A 16 -16.52 8.60 -10.25
CA ALA A 16 -17.38 8.89 -9.10
C ALA A 16 -17.26 10.36 -8.65
N ARG A 17 -16.04 10.93 -8.60
CA ARG A 17 -15.85 12.33 -8.19
C ARG A 17 -16.58 13.31 -9.11
N ALA A 18 -16.59 13.04 -10.42
CA ALA A 18 -17.33 13.85 -11.38
C ALA A 18 -18.86 13.80 -11.14
N LEU A 19 -19.39 12.64 -10.74
CA LEU A 19 -20.82 12.45 -10.47
C LEU A 19 -21.27 13.07 -9.14
N TYR A 20 -20.43 12.99 -8.10
CA TYR A 20 -20.74 13.44 -6.73
C TYR A 20 -20.21 14.84 -6.41
N GLN A 21 -19.83 15.65 -7.40
CA GLN A 21 -19.22 16.97 -7.20
C GLN A 21 -20.06 17.96 -6.36
N ALA A 22 -21.39 17.79 -6.35
CA ALA A 22 -22.31 18.64 -5.59
C ALA A 22 -22.41 18.26 -4.10
N ASP A 23 -21.97 17.06 -3.73
CA ASP A 23 -21.91 16.59 -2.34
C ASP A 23 -20.49 16.83 -1.80
N ALA A 24 -20.35 17.83 -0.93
CA ALA A 24 -19.07 18.23 -0.37
C ALA A 24 -18.40 17.11 0.45
N GLN A 25 -19.18 16.29 1.16
CA GLN A 25 -18.62 15.19 1.96
C GLN A 25 -18.15 14.04 1.07
N ALA A 26 -18.98 13.63 0.11
CA ALA A 26 -18.60 12.59 -0.85
C ALA A 26 -17.38 13.00 -1.68
N SER A 27 -17.34 14.26 -2.15
CA SER A 27 -16.23 14.79 -2.92
C SER A 27 -14.91 14.78 -2.13
N ALA A 28 -14.94 15.20 -0.86
CA ALA A 28 -13.75 15.18 0.00
C ALA A 28 -13.22 13.75 0.22
N LEU A 29 -14.11 12.78 0.45
CA LEU A 29 -13.74 11.37 0.61
C LEU A 29 -13.13 10.79 -0.67
N LEU A 30 -13.69 11.13 -1.84
CA LEU A 30 -13.16 10.65 -3.13
C LEU A 30 -11.78 11.23 -3.46
N VAL A 31 -11.50 12.48 -3.05
CA VAL A 31 -10.15 13.06 -3.15
C VAL A 31 -9.16 12.31 -2.26
N ASP A 32 -9.51 12.00 -1.02
CA ASP A 32 -8.65 11.24 -0.12
C ASP A 32 -8.34 9.84 -0.67
N LEU A 33 -9.36 9.16 -1.21
CA LEU A 33 -9.19 7.85 -1.84
C LEU A 33 -8.29 7.91 -3.08
N GLU A 34 -8.47 8.90 -3.97
CA GLU A 34 -7.60 9.07 -5.14
C GLU A 34 -6.14 9.27 -4.72
N ASN A 35 -5.90 10.11 -3.70
CA ASN A 35 -4.56 10.33 -3.16
C ASN A 35 -3.96 9.03 -2.60
N ARG A 36 -4.71 8.29 -1.78
CA ARG A 36 -4.25 7.03 -1.17
C ARG A 36 -3.91 5.95 -2.20
N LEU A 37 -4.62 5.89 -3.33
CA LEU A 37 -4.32 4.93 -4.41
C LEU A 37 -3.01 5.25 -5.14
N GLN A 38 -2.53 6.49 -5.07
CA GLN A 38 -1.24 6.91 -5.65
C GLN A 38 -0.06 6.73 -4.69
N GLU A 39 -0.33 6.45 -3.41
CA GLU A 39 0.72 6.21 -2.43
C GLU A 39 1.29 4.79 -2.53
N PRO A 40 2.58 4.59 -2.20
CA PRO A 40 3.15 3.25 -2.11
C PRO A 40 2.37 2.35 -1.15
N LEU A 41 2.20 1.08 -1.51
CA LEU A 41 1.58 0.09 -0.63
C LEU A 41 2.41 -0.06 0.65
N ARG A 42 1.79 0.18 1.80
CA ARG A 42 2.42 0.02 3.12
C ARG A 42 1.99 -1.33 3.72
N VAL A 43 2.94 -2.21 3.96
CA VAL A 43 2.72 -3.53 4.60
C VAL A 43 3.63 -3.66 5.82
N ALA A 44 3.08 -4.06 6.96
CA ALA A 44 3.85 -4.36 8.16
C ALA A 44 3.92 -5.88 8.39
N ILE A 45 5.12 -6.40 8.66
CA ILE A 45 5.35 -7.81 8.98
C ILE A 45 5.73 -7.91 10.46
N ALA A 46 4.85 -8.50 11.27
CA ALA A 46 5.05 -8.64 12.71
C ALA A 46 5.32 -10.10 13.12
N GLY A 47 5.99 -10.29 14.26
CA GLY A 47 6.32 -11.61 14.81
C GLY A 47 7.52 -11.58 15.76
N ILE A 48 7.72 -12.65 16.54
CA ILE A 48 8.81 -12.76 17.52
C ILE A 48 10.21 -12.73 16.88
N VAL A 49 11.24 -12.41 17.67
CA VAL A 49 12.64 -12.46 17.22
C VAL A 49 12.97 -13.87 16.72
N LYS A 50 13.67 -13.98 15.58
CA LYS A 50 13.97 -15.25 14.86
C LYS A 50 12.76 -16.00 14.24
N ALA A 51 11.57 -15.41 14.15
CA ALA A 51 10.43 -16.02 13.44
C ALA A 51 10.55 -16.12 11.90
N GLY A 52 11.73 -15.80 11.33
CA GLY A 52 11.92 -15.81 9.88
C GLY A 52 11.29 -14.62 9.14
N LYS A 53 10.99 -13.49 9.82
CA LYS A 53 10.39 -12.30 9.19
C LYS A 53 11.22 -11.75 8.02
N SER A 54 12.53 -11.62 8.19
CA SER A 54 13.44 -11.19 7.11
C SER A 54 13.51 -12.23 5.99
N THR A 55 13.41 -13.52 6.31
CA THR A 55 13.33 -14.60 5.31
C THR A 55 12.07 -14.48 4.46
N LEU A 56 10.92 -14.21 5.08
CA LEU A 56 9.64 -14.03 4.38
C LEU A 56 9.63 -12.75 3.54
N LEU A 57 10.14 -11.64 4.07
CA LEU A 57 10.23 -10.38 3.33
C LEU A 57 11.11 -10.51 2.07
N ASN A 58 12.28 -11.15 2.21
CA ASN A 58 13.18 -11.38 1.07
C ASN A 58 12.57 -12.36 0.05
N ALA A 59 11.82 -13.36 0.49
CA ALA A 59 11.09 -14.25 -0.42
C ALA A 59 9.97 -13.52 -1.18
N LEU A 60 9.29 -12.55 -0.56
CA LEU A 60 8.25 -11.74 -1.21
C LEU A 60 8.82 -10.74 -2.22
N LEU A 61 9.99 -10.17 -1.95
CA LEU A 61 10.61 -9.17 -2.81
C LEU A 61 11.45 -9.79 -3.94
N GLY A 62 11.78 -11.08 -3.88
CA GLY A 62 12.63 -11.76 -4.87
C GLY A 62 14.10 -11.31 -4.87
N GLU A 63 14.44 -10.35 -4.01
CA GLU A 63 15.77 -9.76 -3.83
C GLU A 63 16.07 -9.65 -2.32
N GLN A 64 17.36 -9.77 -1.93
CA GLN A 64 17.77 -9.56 -0.54
C GLN A 64 17.79 -8.07 -0.23
N ILE A 65 16.70 -7.55 0.33
CA ILE A 65 16.54 -6.13 0.68
C ILE A 65 16.56 -5.95 2.21
N ALA A 66 16.12 -6.93 2.99
CA ALA A 66 16.30 -6.91 4.45
C ALA A 66 17.66 -7.49 4.85
N PRO A 67 18.46 -6.78 5.66
CA PRO A 67 19.66 -7.36 6.26
C PRO A 67 19.25 -8.59 7.09
N THR A 68 19.83 -9.74 6.77
CA THR A 68 19.61 -11.01 7.47
C THR A 68 20.49 -11.16 8.71
N ASP A 69 21.34 -10.18 9.00
CA ASP A 69 22.22 -10.26 10.16
C ASP A 69 21.49 -9.93 11.46
N ALA A 70 21.69 -10.83 12.43
CA ALA A 70 21.12 -10.78 13.75
C ALA A 70 21.67 -9.58 14.53
N GLY A 71 20.95 -8.48 14.52
CA GLY A 71 21.23 -7.33 15.37
C GLY A 71 19.99 -6.48 15.51
N GLU A 72 19.42 -6.48 16.72
CA GLU A 72 18.38 -5.55 17.14
C GLU A 72 18.70 -4.13 16.68
N CYS A 73 17.81 -3.54 15.88
CA CYS A 73 17.79 -2.11 15.62
C CYS A 73 16.36 -1.60 15.77
N THR A 74 15.85 -1.66 16.99
CA THR A 74 14.85 -0.72 17.48
C THR A 74 15.59 0.48 18.07
N ARG A 75 15.43 1.64 17.46
CA ARG A 75 15.27 2.89 18.20
C ARG A 75 13.79 3.22 18.23
#